data_AF-A0A1G5Y0V8-F1
#
_entry.id   AF-A0A1G5Y0V8-F1
#
_cell.length_a   1.000
_cell.length_b   1.000
_cell.length_c   1.000
_cell.angle_alpha   90.00
_cell.angle_beta   90.00
_cell.angle_gamma   90.00
#
_symmetry.space_group_name_H-M   'P 1'
#
loop_
_entity.id
_entity.type
_entity.pdbx_description
1 polymer ?
#
loop_
_entity_poly.entity_id
_entity_poly.type
_entity_poly.pdbx_seq_one_letter_code
_entity_poly.pdbx_strand_id
1 'polypeptide(L)' 'MKSSNKKLYKVIISEEAAFDIEGFAFCYENKSIGLGLRFSNELKTHLEGLKLNPFFSG' A
#
# COMPACT_ATOMS: atom_id res chain seq x y z
N MET A 1 -3.68 0.46 -32.82
CA MET A 1 -3.56 1.18 -31.53
C MET A 1 -2.21 0.80 -30.92
N LYS A 2 -1.32 1.76 -30.66
CA LYS A 2 -0.03 1.45 -30.01
C LYS A 2 -0.31 1.11 -28.55
N SER A 3 -0.13 -0.15 -28.18
CA SER A 3 -0.12 -0.59 -26.78
C SER A 3 1.07 0.08 -26.12
N SER A 4 0.83 1.16 -25.37
CA SER A 4 1.86 1.78 -24.55
C SER A 4 2.24 0.79 -23.45
N ASN A 5 3.37 0.11 -23.60
CA ASN A 5 3.98 -0.71 -22.55
C ASN A 5 4.30 0.20 -21.35
N LYS A 6 3.36 0.34 -20.41
CA LYS A 6 3.56 1.14 -19.21
C LYS A 6 4.54 0.39 -18.31
N LYS A 7 5.73 0.96 -18.11
CA LYS A 7 6.76 0.40 -17.24
C LYS A 7 6.22 0.33 -15.81
N LEU A 8 6.19 -0.86 -15.22
CA LEU A 8 5.83 -1.06 -13.82
C LEU A 8 7.08 -1.09 -12.96
N TYR A 9 7.06 -0.35 -11.86
CA TYR A 9 8.09 -0.37 -10.83
C TYR A 9 7.83 -1.51 -9.85
N LYS A 10 8.89 -2.15 -9.38
CA LYS A 10 8.82 -3.15 -8.32
C LYS A 10 8.82 -2.43 -6.97
N VAL A 11 7.74 -2.58 -6.22
CA VAL A 11 7.65 -2.13 -4.83
C VAL A 11 8.13 -3.26 -3.92
N ILE A 12 9.04 -2.94 -3.00
CA ILE A 12 9.58 -3.87 -2.00
C ILE A 12 9.27 -3.27 -0.63
N ILE A 13 8.65 -4.07 0.23
CA ILE A 13 8.41 -3.72 1.63
C ILE A 13 9.56 -4.32 2.44
N SER A 14 10.26 -3.50 3.22
CA SER A 14 11.28 -3.99 4.15
C SER A 14 10.63 -4.74 5.32
N GLU A 15 11.41 -5.57 6.02
CA GLU A 15 10.91 -6.27 7.21
C GLU A 15 10.44 -5.29 8.30
N GLU A 16 11.17 -4.20 8.52
CA GLU A 16 10.78 -3.12 9.44
C GLU A 16 9.43 -2.50 9.05
N ALA A 17 9.25 -2.15 7.78
CA ALA A 17 7.99 -1.60 7.29
C ALA A 17 6.84 -2.62 7.37
N ALA A 18 7.12 -3.91 7.20
CA ALA A 18 6.12 -4.96 7.37
C ALA A 18 5.63 -5.03 8.83
N PHE A 19 6.54 -4.90 9.79
CA PHE A 19 6.20 -4.86 11.21
C PHE A 19 5.35 -3.63 11.55
N ASP A 20 5.71 -2.46 11.03
CA ASP A 20 4.93 -1.23 11.21
C ASP A 20 3.50 -1.38 10.65
N ILE A 21 3.37 -1.93 9.43
CA ILE A 21 2.07 -2.14 8.79
C ILE A 21 1.18 -3.06 9.64
N GLU A 22 1.73 -4.16 10.15
CA GLU A 22 0.99 -5.08 11.03
C GLU A 22 0.57 -4.40 12.34
N GLY A 23 1.49 -3.66 12.97
CA GLY A 23 1.23 -2.90 14.18
C GLY A 23 0.12 -1.87 14.01
N PHE A 24 0.11 -1.11 12.91
CA PHE A 24 -0.94 -0.14 12.63
C PHE A 24 -2.28 -0.82 12.28
N ALA A 25 -2.28 -1.89 11.48
CA ALA A 25 -3.50 -2.63 11.18
C ALA A 25 -4.17 -3.15 12.45
N PHE A 26 -3.39 -3.74 13.36
CA PHE A 26 -3.86 -4.18 14.67
C PHE A 26 -4.35 -3.01 15.53
N CYS A 27 -3.60 -1.91 15.61
CA CYS A 27 -3.99 -0.73 16.38
C CYS A 27 -5.35 -0.17 15.90
N TYR A 28 -5.56 -0.09 14.59
CA TYR A 28 -6.82 0.41 14.02
C TYR A 28 -8.00 -0.53 14.30
N GLU A 29 -7.80 -1.84 14.16
CA GLU A 29 -8.86 -2.82 14.45
C GLU A 29 -9.33 -2.75 15.90
N ASN A 30 -8.41 -2.52 16.84
CA ASN A 30 -8.76 -2.32 18.25
C ASN A 30 -9.48 -0.99 18.55
N LYS A 31 -9.41 0.00 17.65
CA LYS A 31 -10.15 1.27 17.79
C LYS A 31 -11.59 1.14 17.30
N SER A 32 -11.79 0.42 16.19
CA SER A 32 -13.11 0.21 15.61
C SER A 32 -13.08 -1.01 14.69
N ILE A 33 -14.08 -1.87 14.82
CA ILE A 33 -14.22 -3.08 14.01
C ILE A 33 -14.18 -2.71 12.53
N GLY A 34 -13.31 -3.38 11.78
CA GLY A 34 -13.14 -3.19 10.33
C GLY A 34 -12.24 -2.02 9.93
N LEU A 35 -11.77 -1.20 10.88
CA LEU A 35 -10.87 -0.08 10.56
C LEU A 35 -9.46 -0.59 10.17
N GLY A 36 -9.00 -1.70 10.77
CA GLY A 36 -7.74 -2.34 10.37
C GLY A 36 -7.81 -2.89 8.95
N LEU A 37 -8.94 -3.52 8.59
CA LEU A 37 -9.21 -3.96 7.21
C LEU A 37 -9.23 -2.79 6.23
N ARG A 38 -9.87 -1.68 6.60
CA ARG A 38 -9.91 -0.47 5.77
C ARG A 38 -8.51 0.09 5.54
N PHE A 39 -7.70 0.22 6.58
CA PHE A 39 -6.30 0.63 6.49
C PHE A 39 -5.50 -0.25 5.51
N SER A 40 -5.57 -1.57 5.67
CA SER A 40 -4.86 -2.51 4.79
C SER A 40 -5.27 -2.40 3.32
N ASN A 41 -6.56 -2.15 3.06
CA ASN A 41 -7.07 -1.94 1.71
C ASN A 41 -6.57 -0.62 1.09
N GLU A 42 -6.64 0.47 1.85
CA GLU A 42 -6.15 1.79 1.40
C GLU A 42 -4.64 1.75 1.12
N LEU A 43 -3.86 1.11 1.99
CA LEU A 43 -2.42 0.90 1.79
C LEU A 43 -2.15 0.11 0.51
N LYS A 44 -2.86 -1.00 0.28
CA LYS A 44 -2.72 -1.79 -0.95
C LYS A 44 -2.96 -0.93 -2.20
N THR A 45 -4.00 -0.10 -2.20
CA THR A 45 -4.29 0.81 -3.32
C THR A 45 -3.14 1.78 -3.59
N HIS A 46 -2.54 2.34 -2.54
CA HIS A 46 -1.38 3.25 -2.68
C HIS A 46 -0.15 2.52 -3.23
N LEU A 47 0.14 1.30 -2.74
CA LEU A 47 1.26 0.49 -3.23
C LEU A 47 1.10 0.12 -4.71
N GLU A 48 -0.13 -0.19 -5.16
CA GLU A 48 -0.41 -0.39 -6.60
C GLU A 48 -0.20 0.90 -7.40
N GLY A 49 -0.54 2.06 -6.85
CA GLY A 49 -0.27 3.37 -7.44
C GLY A 49 1.23 3.62 -7.65
N LEU A 50 2.06 3.29 -6.65
CA LEU A 50 3.52 3.45 -6.72
C LEU A 50 4.18 2.58 -7.81
N LYS A 51 3.58 1.43 -8.14
CA LYS A 51 4.05 0.62 -9.29
C LYS A 51 3.93 1.38 -10.61
N LEU A 52 2.97 2.31 -10.73
CA LEU A 52 2.73 3.08 -11.94
C LEU A 52 3.43 4.45 -11.91
N ASN A 53 3.54 5.06 -10.71
CA ASN A 53 4.15 6.36 -10.49
C ASN A 53 4.92 6.36 -9.15
N PRO A 54 6.22 6.06 -9.14
CA PRO A 54 7.01 5.96 -7.91
C PRO A 54 7.35 7.32 -7.29
N PHE A 55 7.16 8.42 -8.04
CA PHE A 55 7.36 9.79 -7.56
C PHE A 55 6.04 10.44 -7.16
N PHE A 56 5.03 9.63 -6.84
CA PHE A 56 3.73 10.12 -6.39
C PHE A 56 3.90 10.88 -5.07
N SER A 57 3.91 12.20 -5.15
CA SER A 57 3.68 13.12 -4.04
C SER A 57 2.16 13.32 -3.93
N GLY A 58 1.53 12.59 -3.02
CA GLY A 58 0.11 12.78 -2.68
C GLY A 58 -0.15 14.14 -2.06
#